data_AF-A0A2R6HV41-F1
#
_entry.id   AF-A0A2R6HV41-F1
#
_cell.length_a   1.000
_cell.length_b   1.000
_cell.length_c   1.000
_cell.angle_alpha   90.00
_cell.angle_beta   90.00
_cell.angle_gamma   90.00
#
_symmetry.space_group_name_H-M   'P 1'
#
loop_
_entity.id
_entity.type
_entity.pdbx_description
1 polymer ?
#
loop_
_entity_poly.entity_id
_entity_poly.type
_entity_poly.pdbx_seq_one_letter_code
_entity_poly.pdbx_strand_id
1 'polypeptide(L)' 'LENFVRTMNPRPEKVLCVHGDESSTQDLSSALYHEFNMRTFAPKNLETFRFV' A
#
# COMPACT_ATOMS: atom_id res chain seq x y z
N LEU A 1 0.00 8.80 6.56
CA LEU A 1 -0.04 8.54 5.09
C LEU A 1 -1.46 8.24 4.60
N GLU A 2 -2.33 7.66 5.42
CA GLU A 2 -3.74 7.37 5.10
C GLU A 2 -4.52 8.55 4.51
N ASN A 3 -4.36 9.77 5.07
CA ASN A 3 -5.02 10.97 4.53
C ASN A 3 -4.69 11.24 3.07
N PHE A 4 -3.46 10.94 2.63
CA PHE A 4 -3.05 11.11 1.24
C PHE A 4 -3.77 10.11 0.33
N VAL A 5 -3.91 8.86 0.78
CA VAL A 5 -4.68 7.83 0.06
C VAL A 5 -6.16 8.18 0.02
N ARG A 6 -6.71 8.76 1.09
CA ARG A 6 -8.11 9.18 1.15
C ARG A 6 -8.46 10.27 0.13
N THR A 7 -7.53 11.15 -0.19
CA THR A 7 -7.74 12.27 -1.14
C THR A 7 -7.43 11.90 -2.59
N MET A 8 -6.96 10.68 -2.89
CA MET A 8 -6.68 10.26 -4.26
C MET A 8 -7.98 10.05 -5.06
N ASN A 9 -8.02 10.61 -6.27
CA ASN A 9 -9.11 10.45 -7.22
C ASN A 9 -8.53 10.31 -8.64
N PRO A 10 -8.82 9.24 -9.40
CA PRO A 10 -9.62 8.06 -9.02
C PRO A 10 -8.98 7.26 -7.87
N ARG A 11 -9.83 6.60 -7.08
CA ARG A 11 -9.38 5.81 -5.93
C ARG A 11 -8.57 4.60 -6.43
N PRO A 12 -7.35 4.37 -5.90
CA PRO A 12 -6.49 3.30 -6.39
C PRO A 12 -7.05 1.92 -6.02
N GLU A 13 -6.88 0.94 -6.91
CA GLU A 13 -7.24 -0.46 -6.65
C GLU A 13 -6.17 -1.24 -5.90
N LYS A 14 -4.90 -0.84 -6.07
CA LYS A 14 -3.71 -1.51 -5.52
C LYS A 14 -2.71 -0.45 -5.04
N VAL A 15 -2.08 -0.66 -3.89
CA VAL A 15 -1.06 0.24 -3.33
C VAL A 15 0.20 -0.55 -2.98
N LEU A 16 1.36 -0.05 -3.38
CA LEU A 16 2.66 -0.62 -2.99
C LEU A 16 3.23 0.18 -1.81
N CYS A 17 3.38 -0.48 -0.66
CA CYS A 17 4.00 0.06 0.54
C CYS A 17 5.52 -0.18 0.45
N VAL A 18 6.26 0.87 0.11
CA VAL A 18 7.72 0.84 -0.05
C VAL A 18 8.37 1.93 0.81
N HIS A 19 9.71 1.90 0.89
CA HIS A 19 10.51 2.91 1.59
C HIS A 19 10.11 3.11 3.07
N GLY A 20 10.20 2.01 3.82
CA GLY A 20 10.12 1.97 5.28
C GLY A 20 10.78 0.69 5.77
N ASP A 21 10.98 0.56 7.07
CA ASP A 21 11.33 -0.72 7.66
C ASP A 21 10.16 -1.74 7.52
N GLU A 22 10.46 -3.01 7.78
CA GLU A 22 9.49 -4.10 7.59
C GLU A 22 8.23 -3.93 8.46
N SER A 23 8.36 -3.38 9.68
CA SER A 23 7.21 -3.09 10.53
C SER A 23 6.39 -1.94 9.96
N SER A 24 7.03 -0.80 9.65
CA SER A 24 6.32 0.38 9.14
C SER A 24 5.55 0.12 7.85
N THR A 25 6.12 -0.67 6.92
CA THR A 25 5.44 -1.01 5.66
C THR A 25 4.28 -1.97 5.87
N GLN A 26 4.36 -2.88 6.84
CA GLN A 26 3.26 -3.77 7.24
C GLN A 26 2.15 -3.05 7.99
N ASP A 27 2.50 -2.13 8.89
CA ASP A 27 1.54 -1.32 9.64
C ASP A 27 0.72 -0.45 8.68
N LEU A 28 1.38 0.21 7.72
CA LEU A 28 0.70 0.99 6.68
C LEU A 28 -0.18 0.11 5.79
N SER A 29 0.31 -1.06 5.39
CA SER A 29 -0.47 -2.03 4.61
C SER A 29 -1.75 -2.42 5.34
N SER A 30 -1.64 -2.75 6.63
CA SER A 30 -2.77 -3.16 7.47
C SER A 30 -3.78 -2.03 7.64
N ALA A 31 -3.32 -0.80 7.93
CA ALA A 31 -4.19 0.36 8.07
C ALA A 31 -5.00 0.64 6.78
N LEU A 32 -4.34 0.60 5.62
CA LEU A 32 -5.00 0.83 4.33
C LEU A 32 -5.98 -0.28 3.96
N TYR A 33 -5.68 -1.53 4.30
CA TYR A 33 -6.62 -2.63 4.13
C TYR A 33 -7.85 -2.47 5.03
N HIS A 34 -7.66 -2.17 6.32
CA HIS A 34 -8.76 -2.03 7.27
C HIS A 34 -9.66 -0.81 7.00
N GLU A 35 -9.08 0.35 6.69
CA GLU A 35 -9.84 1.59 6.52
C GLU A 35 -10.49 1.68 5.13
N PHE A 36 -9.79 1.20 4.10
CA PHE A 36 -10.18 1.45 2.72
C PHE A 36 -10.51 0.19 1.91
N ASN A 37 -10.36 -1.01 2.51
CA ASN A 37 -10.51 -2.31 1.85
C ASN A 37 -9.71 -2.42 0.55
N MET A 38 -8.52 -1.79 0.52
CA MET A 38 -7.62 -1.74 -0.63
C MET A 38 -6.63 -2.89 -0.59
N ARG A 39 -6.24 -3.40 -1.77
CA ARG A 39 -5.15 -4.38 -1.85
C ARG A 39 -3.81 -3.68 -1.73
N THR A 40 -3.09 -3.98 -0.65
CA THR A 40 -1.77 -3.44 -0.36
C THR A 40 -0.69 -4.52 -0.48
N PHE A 41 0.51 -4.13 -0.91
CA PHE A 41 1.63 -5.04 -1.08
C PHE A 41 2.91 -4.37 -0.60
N ALA A 42 3.74 -5.09 0.17
CA ALA A 42 5.07 -4.64 0.57
C ALA A 42 6.12 -5.53 -0.12
N PRO A 43 6.50 -5.22 -1.38
CA PRO A 43 7.43 -6.04 -2.14
C PRO A 43 8.84 -5.95 -1.55
N LYS A 44 9.56 -7.06 -1.60
CA LYS A 44 10.98 -7.12 -1.24
C LYS A 44 11.85 -6.68 -2.42
N ASN A 45 13.08 -6.29 -2.11
CA ASN A 45 14.07 -5.99 -3.14
C ASN A 45 14.22 -7.19 -4.08
N LEU A 46 14.28 -6.90 -5.39
CA LEU A 46 14.35 -7.88 -6.49
C LEU A 46 13.05 -8.65 -6.80
N GLU A 47 11.94 -8.37 -6.10
CA GLU A 47 10.62 -8.87 -6.52
C GLU A 47 10.09 -8.04 -7.70
N THR A 48 9.30 -8.68 -8.57
CA THR A 48 8.63 -8.02 -9.71
C THR A 48 7.13 -8.07 -9.52
N PHE A 49 6.49 -6.90 -9.59
CA PHE A 49 5.04 -6.79 -9.50
C PHE A 49 4.44 -6.54 -10.89
N ARG A 50 3.52 -7.40 -11.33
CA ARG A 50 2.84 -7.25 -12.61
C ARG A 50 1.53 -6.49 -12.42
N PHE A 51 1.44 -5.31 -13.01
CA PHE A 51 0.17 -4.60 -13.20
C PHE A 51 -0.50 -5.12 -14.46
N VAL A 52 -1.62 -5.81 -14.27
CA VAL A 52 -2.60 -6.20 -15.29
C VAL A 52 -3.97 -5.75 -14.82
#